data_AF-A0AAP2G111-F1
#
_entry.id   AF-A0AAP2G111-F1
#
_cell.length_a   1.000
_cell.length_b   1.000
_cell.length_c   1.000
_cell.angle_alpha   90.00
_cell.angle_beta   90.00
_cell.angle_gamma   90.00
#
_symmetry.space_group_name_H-M   'P 1'
#
loop_
_entity.id
_entity.type
_entity.pdbx_description
1 polymer ?
#
loop_
_entity_poly.entity_id
_entity_poly.type
_entity_poly.pdbx_seq_one_letter_code
_entity_poly.pdbx_strand_id
1 'polypeptide(L)'
;MGGKSKPSGRATDDKVYCGGLGEYYPHEVFHVQIDPHFPNRHFWASEGVATLLGGSRGRSLDWHIKRTSHYLKQRPEIDLNNMLNLRALDGETSFHYVLGGLIAKKVFEKGSWSLLKELMSSGETDEAYYKAMHELLGIKRGEINNYIREQLELESQKFQ
;
A
#
# COMPACT_ATOMS: atom_id res chain seq x y z
N MET A 1 -16.52 14.27 -5.78
CA MET A 1 -15.72 13.05 -6.02
C MET A 1 -15.94 12.66 -7.47
N GLY A 2 -14.88 12.48 -8.24
CA GLY A 2 -14.97 12.36 -9.70
C GLY A 2 -13.71 12.90 -10.36
N GLY A 3 -12.61 12.15 -10.29
CA GLY A 3 -11.40 12.49 -11.02
C GLY A 3 -11.69 12.52 -12.52
N LYS A 4 -11.37 13.63 -13.19
CA LYS A 4 -11.55 13.77 -14.65
C LYS A 4 -10.70 12.77 -15.45
N SER A 5 -9.68 12.17 -14.83
CA SER A 5 -8.70 11.28 -15.48
C SER A 5 -8.55 9.89 -14.86
N LYS A 6 -9.13 9.64 -13.67
CA LYS A 6 -8.94 8.38 -12.92
C LYS A 6 -10.08 8.15 -11.93
N PRO A 7 -10.33 6.92 -11.46
CA PRO A 7 -11.35 6.68 -10.47
C PRO A 7 -10.87 7.19 -9.10
N SER A 8 -11.84 7.58 -8.30
CA SER A 8 -11.66 8.05 -6.94
C SER A 8 -12.84 7.58 -6.12
N GLY A 9 -12.64 7.41 -4.83
CA GLY A 9 -13.74 7.06 -3.97
C GLY A 9 -13.49 7.42 -2.53
N ARG A 10 -14.47 7.06 -1.72
CA ARG A 10 -14.44 7.15 -0.27
C ARG A 10 -15.35 6.08 0.32
N ALA A 11 -14.82 5.33 1.28
CA ALA A 11 -15.59 4.54 2.22
C ALA A 11 -15.99 5.36 3.46
N THR A 12 -17.23 5.19 3.92
CA THR A 12 -17.69 5.66 5.24
C THR A 12 -18.83 4.77 5.71
N ASP A 13 -18.81 4.42 7.00
CA ASP A 13 -19.74 3.46 7.60
C ASP A 13 -19.80 2.15 6.79
N ASP A 14 -20.97 1.79 6.29
CA ASP A 14 -21.27 0.63 5.45
C ASP A 14 -21.37 0.97 3.95
N LYS A 15 -20.93 2.17 3.54
CA LYS A 15 -21.16 2.71 2.19
C LYS A 15 -19.86 3.02 1.46
N VAL A 16 -19.90 2.72 0.16
CA VAL A 16 -18.85 3.05 -0.80
C VAL A 16 -19.37 4.10 -1.77
N TYR A 17 -18.65 5.21 -1.87
CA TYR A 17 -18.91 6.26 -2.86
C TYR A 17 -17.76 6.28 -3.86
N CYS A 18 -18.00 5.84 -5.09
CA CYS A 18 -17.01 5.86 -6.17
C CYS A 18 -17.44 6.83 -7.28
N GLY A 19 -16.47 7.45 -7.95
CA GLY A 19 -16.72 8.31 -9.09
C GLY A 19 -15.43 8.68 -9.84
N GLY A 20 -15.58 9.04 -11.11
CA GLY A 20 -14.47 9.28 -12.04
C GLY A 20 -14.47 8.25 -13.17
N LEU A 21 -13.41 8.25 -13.97
CA LEU A 21 -13.26 7.30 -15.08
C LEU A 21 -12.79 5.93 -14.56
N GLY A 22 -13.56 4.87 -14.83
CA GLY A 22 -13.27 3.49 -14.41
C GLY A 22 -14.28 2.99 -13.38
N GLU A 23 -15.13 2.06 -13.80
CA GLU A 23 -16.24 1.51 -12.99
C GLU A 23 -15.76 0.52 -11.92
N TYR A 24 -14.61 -0.12 -12.15
CA TYR A 24 -14.04 -1.11 -11.24
C TYR A 24 -13.06 -0.44 -10.24
N TYR A 25 -13.59 -0.01 -9.09
CA TYR A 25 -12.81 0.56 -7.99
C TYR A 25 -13.11 -0.11 -6.64
N PRO A 26 -12.73 -1.41 -6.48
CA PRO A 26 -13.02 -2.19 -5.28
C PRO A 26 -12.17 -1.79 -4.05
N HIS A 27 -11.19 -0.89 -4.22
CA HIS A 27 -10.35 -0.38 -3.13
C HIS A 27 -11.18 0.05 -1.89
N GLU A 28 -12.20 0.88 -2.11
CA GLU A 28 -13.08 1.35 -1.04
C GLU A 28 -13.99 0.25 -0.47
N VAL A 29 -14.29 -0.79 -1.26
CA VAL A 29 -15.05 -1.96 -0.78
C VAL A 29 -14.24 -2.70 0.28
N PHE A 30 -12.93 -2.83 0.10
CA PHE A 30 -12.07 -3.43 1.11
C PHE A 30 -12.01 -2.60 2.39
N HIS A 31 -11.98 -1.28 2.29
CA HIS A 31 -12.11 -0.43 3.47
C HIS A 31 -13.41 -0.71 4.22
N VAL A 32 -14.57 -0.70 3.56
CA VAL A 32 -15.85 -0.99 4.23
C VAL A 32 -15.89 -2.38 4.85
N GLN A 33 -15.37 -3.40 4.16
CA GLN A 33 -15.51 -4.79 4.60
C GLN A 33 -14.47 -5.22 5.63
N ILE A 34 -13.26 -4.68 5.60
CA ILE A 34 -12.14 -5.16 6.41
C ILE A 34 -11.90 -4.26 7.60
N ASP A 35 -11.89 -2.95 7.40
CA ASP A 35 -11.48 -1.97 8.41
C ASP A 35 -12.24 -2.05 9.74
N PRO A 36 -13.57 -2.27 9.77
CA PRO A 36 -14.31 -2.40 11.03
C PRO A 36 -13.85 -3.57 11.90
N HIS A 37 -13.22 -4.59 11.32
CA HIS A 37 -12.66 -5.72 12.08
C HIS A 37 -11.28 -5.41 12.67
N PHE A 38 -10.65 -4.30 12.28
CA PHE A 38 -9.34 -3.86 12.74
C PHE A 38 -9.39 -2.37 13.12
N PRO A 39 -10.08 -2.02 14.23
CA PRO A 39 -10.28 -0.62 14.62
C PRO A 39 -8.96 0.10 14.89
N ASN A 40 -7.96 -0.62 15.41
CA ASN A 40 -6.65 -0.06 15.79
C ASN A 40 -5.58 -0.21 14.69
N ARG A 41 -5.99 -0.32 13.42
CA ARG A 41 -5.04 -0.52 12.31
C ARG A 41 -4.31 0.77 11.97
N HIS A 42 -3.07 0.63 11.53
CA HIS A 42 -2.34 1.76 10.95
C HIS A 42 -2.91 2.15 9.57
N PHE A 43 -2.90 3.45 9.24
CA PHE A 43 -3.34 3.96 7.94
C PHE A 43 -2.65 3.23 6.77
N TRP A 44 -1.32 3.06 6.83
CA TRP A 44 -0.58 2.38 5.77
C TRP A 44 -0.87 0.88 5.65
N ALA A 45 -1.24 0.22 6.75
CA ALA A 45 -1.69 -1.17 6.70
C ALA A 45 -3.02 -1.26 5.94
N SER A 46 -3.97 -0.39 6.31
CA SER A 46 -5.28 -0.27 5.68
C SER A 46 -5.19 -0.02 4.17
N GLU A 47 -4.49 1.04 3.77
CA GLU A 47 -4.27 1.41 2.37
C GLU A 47 -3.50 0.33 1.59
N GLY A 48 -2.54 -0.30 2.26
CA GLY A 48 -1.72 -1.37 1.67
C GLY A 48 -2.54 -2.61 1.35
N VAL A 49 -3.34 -3.09 2.31
CA VAL A 49 -4.24 -4.24 2.11
C VAL A 49 -5.31 -3.93 1.06
N ALA A 50 -5.92 -2.73 1.12
CA ALA A 50 -6.89 -2.31 0.10
C ALA A 50 -6.26 -2.24 -1.31
N THR A 51 -5.01 -1.77 -1.42
CA THR A 51 -4.30 -1.74 -2.72
C THR A 51 -3.88 -3.12 -3.20
N LEU A 52 -3.44 -4.01 -2.30
CA LEU A 52 -3.11 -5.40 -2.63
C LEU A 52 -4.31 -6.12 -3.24
N LEU A 53 -5.49 -5.97 -2.62
CA LEU A 53 -6.68 -6.73 -3.01
C LEU A 53 -7.49 -6.05 -4.10
N GLY A 54 -7.55 -4.72 -4.11
CA GLY A 54 -8.43 -3.94 -4.98
C GLY A 54 -7.72 -3.00 -5.96
N GLY A 55 -6.40 -2.91 -5.91
CA GLY A 55 -5.66 -1.86 -6.61
C GLY A 55 -5.97 -0.47 -6.05
N SER A 56 -5.52 0.58 -6.73
CA SER A 56 -5.88 1.96 -6.42
C SER A 56 -5.79 2.82 -7.68
N ARG A 57 -6.57 3.92 -7.76
CA ARG A 57 -6.68 4.80 -8.93
C ARG A 57 -6.92 4.06 -10.26
N GLY A 58 -7.66 2.95 -10.21
CA GLY A 58 -7.99 2.13 -11.38
C GLY A 58 -6.81 1.32 -11.92
N ARG A 59 -5.76 1.15 -11.10
CA ARG A 59 -4.54 0.43 -11.45
C ARG A 59 -4.25 -0.64 -10.40
N SER A 60 -3.76 -1.79 -10.84
CA SER A 60 -3.34 -2.88 -9.95
C SER A 60 -2.09 -2.48 -9.15
N LEU A 61 -1.82 -3.21 -8.06
CA LEU A 61 -0.57 -3.07 -7.32
C LEU A 61 0.67 -3.24 -8.22
N ASP A 62 0.65 -4.18 -9.17
CA ASP A 62 1.79 -4.41 -10.07
C ASP A 62 2.07 -3.20 -10.97
N TRP A 63 1.03 -2.49 -11.42
CA TRP A 63 1.20 -1.23 -12.16
C TRP A 63 1.88 -0.17 -11.28
N HIS A 64 1.43 -0.04 -10.02
CA HIS A 64 2.00 0.89 -9.06
C HIS A 64 3.47 0.56 -8.76
N ILE A 65 3.80 -0.72 -8.58
CA ILE A 65 5.17 -1.22 -8.38
C ILE A 65 6.07 -0.85 -9.55
N LYS A 66 5.66 -1.16 -10.80
CA LYS A 66 6.44 -0.85 -12.00
C LYS A 66 6.72 0.64 -12.13
N ARG A 67 5.70 1.48 -11.94
CA ARG A 67 5.84 2.93 -11.97
C ARG A 67 6.80 3.44 -10.90
N THR A 68 6.66 2.93 -9.68
CA THR A 68 7.44 3.36 -8.51
C THR A 68 8.91 2.94 -8.61
N SER A 69 9.19 1.73 -9.12
CA SER A 69 10.55 1.28 -9.43
C SER A 69 11.23 2.26 -10.39
N HIS A 70 10.58 2.61 -11.51
CA HIS A 70 11.10 3.58 -12.46
C HIS A 70 11.30 4.98 -11.84
N TYR A 71 10.31 5.45 -11.08
CA TYR A 71 10.34 6.76 -10.42
C TYR A 71 11.51 6.90 -9.44
N LEU A 72 11.76 5.87 -8.62
CA LEU A 72 12.78 5.87 -7.58
C LEU A 72 14.20 5.60 -8.13
N LYS A 73 14.35 4.95 -9.29
CA LYS A 73 15.64 4.85 -10.00
C LYS A 73 16.16 6.22 -10.43
N GLN A 74 15.27 7.13 -10.79
CA GLN A 74 15.62 8.50 -11.18
C GLN A 74 15.79 9.45 -9.98
N ARG A 75 15.43 8.98 -8.77
CA ARG A 75 15.40 9.78 -7.54
C ARG A 75 16.04 9.01 -6.37
N PRO A 76 17.35 8.75 -6.43
CA PRO A 76 18.06 8.03 -5.37
C PRO A 76 18.09 8.80 -4.04
N GLU A 77 17.87 10.11 -4.05
CA GLU A 77 17.83 10.97 -2.87
C GLU A 77 16.60 10.77 -1.96
N ILE A 78 15.55 10.13 -2.47
CA ILE A 78 14.36 9.83 -1.66
C ILE A 78 14.70 8.70 -0.67
N ASP A 79 14.72 9.05 0.61
CA ASP A 79 14.91 8.13 1.72
C ASP A 79 13.61 7.40 2.09
N LEU A 80 13.60 6.06 1.94
CA LEU A 80 12.45 5.23 2.29
C LEU A 80 12.52 4.68 3.72
N ASN A 81 13.61 4.90 4.47
CA ASN A 81 13.65 4.54 5.90
C ASN A 81 12.61 5.31 6.73
N ASN A 82 12.11 6.41 6.17
CA ASN A 82 11.04 7.25 6.72
C ASN A 82 9.82 7.29 5.79
N MET A 83 9.52 6.17 5.12
CA MET A 83 8.48 6.10 4.09
C MET A 83 7.11 6.64 4.54
N LEU A 84 6.76 6.54 5.83
CA LEU A 84 5.46 7.00 6.36
C LEU A 84 5.25 8.52 6.21
N ASN A 85 6.32 9.29 6.07
CA ASN A 85 6.28 10.74 5.81
C ASN A 85 6.02 11.08 4.33
N LEU A 86 6.12 10.11 3.43
CA LEU A 86 5.96 10.31 1.99
C LEU A 86 4.47 10.38 1.63
N ARG A 87 4.12 11.32 0.74
CA ARG A 87 2.72 11.56 0.33
C ARG A 87 2.48 11.10 -1.10
N ALA A 88 2.33 12.05 -2.03
CA ALA A 88 2.17 11.77 -3.44
C ALA A 88 3.50 11.28 -4.00
N LEU A 89 3.44 10.24 -4.83
CA LEU A 89 4.56 9.84 -5.66
C LEU A 89 4.65 10.76 -6.87
N ASP A 90 3.50 11.01 -7.51
CA ASP A 90 3.34 11.97 -8.60
C ASP A 90 1.85 12.31 -8.79
N GLY A 91 1.50 12.90 -9.93
CA GLY A 91 0.11 13.22 -10.27
C GLY A 91 -0.81 11.99 -10.42
N GLU A 92 -0.28 10.77 -10.48
CA GLU A 92 -1.02 9.53 -10.70
C GLU A 92 -1.25 8.70 -9.45
N THR A 93 -0.30 8.65 -8.53
CA THR A 93 -0.39 7.78 -7.35
C THR A 93 0.34 8.34 -6.11
N SER A 94 0.20 7.64 -4.99
CA SER A 94 0.76 7.98 -3.69
C SER A 94 1.60 6.82 -3.14
N PHE A 95 2.55 7.14 -2.26
CA PHE A 95 3.45 6.14 -1.68
C PHE A 95 2.74 5.11 -0.79
N HIS A 96 1.66 5.49 -0.09
CA HIS A 96 0.91 4.54 0.75
C HIS A 96 0.26 3.42 -0.05
N TYR A 97 -0.24 3.71 -1.26
CA TYR A 97 -0.79 2.66 -2.13
C TYR A 97 0.29 1.65 -2.52
N VAL A 98 1.41 2.14 -3.05
CA VAL A 98 2.44 1.25 -3.59
C VAL A 98 3.31 0.59 -2.53
N LEU A 99 3.89 1.36 -1.61
CA LEU A 99 4.82 0.78 -0.64
C LEU A 99 4.04 0.07 0.47
N GLY A 100 2.90 0.60 0.92
CA GLY A 100 1.99 -0.11 1.81
C GLY A 100 1.50 -1.41 1.16
N GLY A 101 1.10 -1.35 -0.11
CA GLY A 101 0.67 -2.53 -0.87
C GLY A 101 1.78 -3.57 -1.06
N LEU A 102 3.01 -3.12 -1.30
CA LEU A 102 4.17 -4.00 -1.38
C LEU A 102 4.46 -4.69 -0.04
N ILE A 103 4.43 -3.96 1.07
CA ILE A 103 4.59 -4.56 2.41
C ILE A 103 3.48 -5.57 2.69
N ALA A 104 2.22 -5.22 2.42
CA ALA A 104 1.09 -6.14 2.55
C ALA A 104 1.28 -7.40 1.69
N LYS A 105 1.74 -7.25 0.43
CA LYS A 105 2.07 -8.37 -0.47
C LYS A 105 3.12 -9.28 0.15
N LYS A 106 4.22 -8.72 0.67
CA LYS A 106 5.33 -9.50 1.25
C LYS A 106 4.92 -10.22 2.54
N VAL A 107 4.11 -9.58 3.37
CA VAL A 107 3.53 -10.21 4.57
C VAL A 107 2.62 -11.38 4.17
N PHE A 108 1.75 -11.17 3.17
CA PHE A 108 0.87 -12.20 2.65
C PHE A 108 1.65 -13.37 2.01
N GLU A 109 2.70 -13.09 1.24
CA GLU A 109 3.56 -14.14 0.66
C GLU A 109 4.26 -14.97 1.76
N LYS A 110 4.66 -14.35 2.87
CA LYS A 110 5.38 -15.03 3.95
C LYS A 110 4.49 -15.92 4.81
N GLY A 111 3.25 -15.51 5.09
CA GLY A 111 2.39 -16.26 6.01
C GLY A 111 0.89 -16.10 5.76
N SER A 112 0.53 -15.78 4.51
CA SER A 112 -0.83 -15.72 4.01
C SER A 112 -1.72 -14.80 4.87
N TRP A 113 -3.01 -15.13 4.98
CA TRP A 113 -3.98 -14.35 5.73
C TRP A 113 -3.67 -14.21 7.22
N SER A 114 -2.93 -15.15 7.83
CA SER A 114 -2.60 -15.05 9.26
C SER A 114 -1.76 -13.80 9.53
N LEU A 115 -0.62 -13.68 8.83
CA LEU A 115 0.26 -12.53 9.03
C LEU A 115 -0.35 -11.23 8.50
N LEU A 116 -1.21 -11.30 7.47
CA LEU A 116 -1.90 -10.10 6.99
C LEU A 116 -2.87 -9.53 8.05
N LYS A 117 -3.53 -10.39 8.83
CA LYS A 117 -4.36 -9.97 9.97
C LYS A 117 -3.51 -9.42 11.11
N GLU A 118 -2.31 -9.96 11.34
CA GLU A 118 -1.36 -9.43 12.32
C GLU A 118 -0.88 -8.02 11.92
N LEU A 119 -0.58 -7.79 10.63
CA LEU A 119 -0.27 -6.46 10.11
C LEU A 119 -1.44 -5.49 10.33
N MET A 120 -2.67 -5.90 10.05
CA MET A 120 -3.86 -5.07 10.28
C MET A 120 -4.12 -4.81 11.76
N SER A 121 -3.63 -5.67 12.65
CA SER A 121 -3.78 -5.54 14.11
C SER A 121 -2.56 -4.91 14.78
N SER A 122 -1.62 -4.34 14.02
CA SER A 122 -0.32 -3.90 14.55
C SER A 122 -0.38 -2.73 15.51
N GLY A 123 -1.45 -1.94 15.49
CA GLY A 123 -1.57 -0.66 16.20
C GLY A 123 -1.60 0.54 15.25
N GLU A 124 -2.03 1.69 15.77
CA GLU A 124 -2.32 2.90 14.99
C GLU A 124 -1.12 3.84 14.79
N THR A 125 -0.01 3.63 15.48
CA THR A 125 1.15 4.54 15.43
C THR A 125 2.17 4.13 14.37
N ASP A 126 2.94 5.10 13.89
CA ASP A 126 4.07 4.88 12.98
C ASP A 126 5.08 3.88 13.58
N GLU A 127 5.38 4.01 14.87
CA GLU A 127 6.28 3.09 15.59
C GLU A 127 5.73 1.66 15.58
N ALA A 128 4.42 1.51 15.77
CA ALA A 128 3.76 0.20 15.76
C ALA A 128 3.82 -0.43 14.37
N TYR A 129 3.63 0.35 13.30
CA TYR A 129 3.77 -0.14 11.93
C TYR A 129 5.21 -0.55 11.59
N TYR A 130 6.21 0.26 11.94
CA TYR A 130 7.62 -0.12 11.76
C TYR A 130 8.01 -1.35 12.58
N LYS A 131 7.48 -1.47 13.81
CA LYS A 131 7.67 -2.65 14.64
C LYS A 131 7.06 -3.89 13.97
N ALA A 132 5.85 -3.79 13.42
CA ALA A 132 5.24 -4.90 12.69
C ALA A 132 6.04 -5.28 11.43
N MET A 133 6.62 -4.32 10.69
CA MET A 133 7.54 -4.65 9.60
C MET A 133 8.76 -5.45 10.09
N HIS A 134 9.31 -5.08 11.25
CA HIS A 134 10.41 -5.81 11.85
C HIS A 134 10.00 -7.23 12.27
N GLU A 135 8.89 -7.38 12.97
CA GLU A 135 8.43 -8.68 13.50
C GLU A 135 7.95 -9.61 12.37
N LEU A 136 7.17 -9.08 11.44
CA LEU A 136 6.54 -9.87 10.38
C LEU A 136 7.50 -10.14 9.23
N LEU A 137 8.40 -9.22 8.87
CA LEU A 137 9.29 -9.38 7.70
C LEU A 137 10.78 -9.46 8.06
N GLY A 138 11.16 -9.18 9.31
CA GLY A 138 12.56 -9.16 9.73
C GLY A 138 13.32 -7.89 9.35
N ILE A 139 12.62 -6.84 8.89
CA ILE A 139 13.24 -5.63 8.32
C ILE A 139 13.40 -4.57 9.40
N LYS A 140 14.63 -4.14 9.68
CA LYS A 140 14.85 -3.00 10.59
C LYS A 140 14.61 -1.68 9.86
N ARG A 141 14.24 -0.63 10.59
CA ARG A 141 13.94 0.69 10.00
C ARG A 141 15.05 1.24 9.11
N GLY A 142 16.32 1.06 9.49
CA GLY A 142 17.48 1.51 8.69
C GLY A 142 17.74 0.70 7.42
N GLU A 143 17.06 -0.43 7.23
CA GLU A 143 17.22 -1.35 6.09
C GLU A 143 16.07 -1.22 5.09
N ILE A 144 15.00 -0.48 5.44
CA ILE A 144 13.78 -0.35 4.63
C ILE A 144 14.10 0.21 3.24
N ASN A 145 14.99 1.21 3.16
CA ASN A 145 15.35 1.80 1.88
C ASN A 145 15.93 0.78 0.88
N ASN A 146 16.85 -0.06 1.35
CA ASN A 146 17.47 -1.06 0.49
C ASN A 146 16.47 -2.18 0.17
N TYR A 147 15.77 -2.68 1.19
CA TYR A 147 14.78 -3.74 1.03
C TYR A 147 13.69 -3.36 0.03
N ILE A 148 13.06 -2.19 0.18
CA ILE A 148 11.97 -1.76 -0.69
C ILE A 148 12.46 -1.59 -2.13
N ARG A 149 13.63 -0.99 -2.34
CA ARG A 149 14.19 -0.80 -3.69
C ARG A 149 14.47 -2.15 -4.37
N GLU A 150 15.03 -3.10 -3.63
CA GLU A 150 15.23 -4.47 -4.11
C GLU A 150 13.91 -5.15 -4.47
N GLN A 151 12.91 -5.12 -3.59
CA GLN A 151 11.62 -5.75 -3.85
C GLN A 151 10.86 -5.08 -5.00
N LEU A 152 10.92 -3.75 -5.14
CA LEU A 152 10.35 -3.04 -6.28
C LEU A 152 10.99 -3.49 -7.60
N GLU A 153 12.31 -3.69 -7.63
CA GLU A 153 12.99 -4.21 -8.82
C GLU A 153 12.51 -5.61 -9.16
N LEU A 154 12.60 -6.53 -8.21
CA LEU A 154 12.20 -7.93 -8.38
C LEU A 154 10.75 -8.06 -8.84
N GLU A 155 9.82 -7.37 -8.18
CA GLU A 155 8.39 -7.43 -8.51
C GLU A 155 8.06 -6.75 -9.85
N SER A 156 8.80 -5.70 -10.24
CA SER A 156 8.55 -5.01 -11.51
C SER A 156 8.86 -5.88 -12.74
N GLN A 157 9.75 -6.86 -12.60
CA GLN A 157 10.21 -7.74 -13.67
C GLN A 157 9.35 -9.00 -13.86
N LYS A 158 8.56 -9.40 -12.86
CA LYS A 158 7.75 -10.64 -12.89
C LYS A 158 6.63 -10.68 -13.94
N PHE A 159 6.31 -9.54 -14.54
CA PHE A 159 5.18 -9.38 -15.45
C PHE A 159 5.60 -8.78 -16.79
N GLN A 160 6.76 -9.18 -17.30
CA GLN A 160 7.19 -8.91 -18.68
C GLN A 160 6.67 -9.99 -19.62
#